data_AF-A0A2N3R6V8-F1
#
_entry.id   AF-A0A2N3R6V8-F1
#
_cell.length_a   1.000
_cell.length_b   1.000
_cell.length_c   1.000
_cell.angle_alpha   90.00
_cell.angle_beta   90.00
_cell.angle_gamma   90.00
#
_symmetry.space_group_name_H-M   'P 1'
#
loop_
_entity.id
_entity.type
_entity.pdbx_description
1 polymer ?
#
loop_
_entity_poly.entity_id
_entity_poly.type
_entity_poly.pdbx_seq_one_letter_code
_entity_poly.pdbx_strand_id
1 'polypeptide(L)'
;MTVRIFTDEPEERFAPGAELFNRDGSVTYTVERARTFKNRWYLKLEGVDDRNAAEELNGTVLYGEPWELEDDEFYPKDLVGLEARLKADGRVLGKVVDMIEGAQWLLKIRLAQPVGDETTALVPFVIDLVPDIDLEEGYLTIDPPGGLIPGV
;
A
#
# COMPACT_ATOMS: atom_id res chain seq x y z
N MET A 1 18.84 15.54 9.58
CA MET A 1 18.94 15.17 8.14
C MET A 1 17.66 15.53 7.39
N THR A 2 17.69 15.61 6.05
CA THR A 2 16.47 15.71 5.23
C THR A 2 16.03 14.31 4.83
N VAL A 3 14.73 14.06 4.71
CA VAL A 3 14.21 12.75 4.27
C VAL A 3 13.23 12.91 3.11
N ARG A 4 13.15 11.86 2.28
CA ARG A 4 12.10 11.68 1.27
C ARG A 4 11.02 10.79 1.89
N ILE A 5 9.76 11.22 1.78
CA ILE A 5 8.63 10.50 2.35
C ILE A 5 8.07 9.49 1.35
N PHE A 6 7.66 8.34 1.86
CA PHE A 6 6.91 7.29 1.15
C PHE A 6 5.67 6.86 1.96
N THR A 7 5.33 7.65 2.99
CA THR A 7 4.18 7.46 3.87
C THR A 7 3.25 8.65 3.67
N ASP A 8 1.96 8.37 3.76
CA ASP A 8 0.82 9.27 3.78
C ASP A 8 0.59 9.94 5.14
N GLU A 9 1.03 9.30 6.24
CA GLU A 9 0.94 9.82 7.61
C GLU A 9 2.32 10.20 8.21
N PRO A 10 3.06 11.16 7.61
CA PRO A 10 4.41 11.47 8.06
C PRO A 10 4.45 12.14 9.44
N GLU A 11 3.40 12.84 9.85
CA GLU A 11 3.30 13.45 11.18
C GLU A 11 3.35 12.40 12.29
N GLU A 12 2.66 11.28 12.11
CA GLU A 12 2.62 10.19 13.08
C GLU A 12 3.85 9.30 12.96
N ARG A 13 4.22 8.92 11.74
CA ARG A 13 5.42 8.11 11.47
C ARG A 13 6.70 8.74 12.00
N PHE A 14 6.76 10.06 12.08
CA PHE A 14 7.92 10.82 12.56
C PHE A 14 7.65 11.55 13.89
N ALA A 15 6.66 11.12 14.66
CA ALA A 15 6.43 11.66 15.99
C ALA A 15 7.67 11.43 16.89
N PRO A 16 7.98 12.34 17.83
CA PRO A 16 9.04 12.10 18.81
C PRO A 16 8.82 10.78 19.57
N GLY A 17 9.86 9.96 19.66
CA GLY A 17 9.84 8.63 20.24
C GLY A 17 9.49 7.50 19.27
N ALA A 18 9.05 7.81 18.03
CA ALA A 18 8.79 6.77 17.03
C ALA A 18 10.08 6.05 16.64
N GLU A 19 9.97 4.73 16.44
CA GLU A 19 11.07 3.88 16.02
C GLU A 19 11.01 3.63 14.51
N LEU A 20 12.13 3.87 13.84
CA LEU A 20 12.32 3.56 12.43
C LEU A 20 13.48 2.57 12.30
N PHE A 21 13.43 1.65 11.34
CA PHE A 21 14.46 0.63 11.19
C PHE A 21 14.94 0.51 9.74
N ASN A 22 16.13 -0.05 9.55
CA ASN A 22 16.63 -0.40 8.22
C ASN A 22 15.88 -1.62 7.66
N ARG A 23 16.06 -1.94 6.37
CA ARG A 23 15.27 -2.96 5.66
C ARG A 23 15.18 -4.33 6.34
N ASP A 24 16.23 -4.77 7.04
CA ASP A 24 16.29 -6.07 7.70
C ASP A 24 15.99 -6.02 9.20
N GLY A 25 15.66 -4.83 9.74
CA GLY A 25 15.34 -4.63 11.15
C GLY A 25 16.55 -4.75 12.09
N SER A 26 17.78 -4.85 11.57
CA SER A 26 18.99 -5.01 12.39
C SER A 26 19.40 -3.74 13.12
N VAL A 27 18.97 -2.57 12.64
CA VAL A 27 19.26 -1.28 13.27
C VAL A 27 18.00 -0.46 13.40
N THR A 28 17.71 -0.02 14.62
CA THR A 28 16.61 0.87 14.98
C THR A 28 17.13 2.28 15.27
N TYR A 29 16.35 3.27 14.87
CA TYR A 29 16.59 4.70 15.04
C TYR A 29 15.36 5.34 15.69
N THR A 30 15.56 5.98 16.84
CA THR A 30 14.49 6.72 17.51
C THR A 30 14.42 8.14 16.98
N VAL A 31 13.22 8.60 16.64
CA VAL A 31 12.99 9.99 16.23
C VAL A 31 13.01 10.89 17.47
N GLU A 32 14.02 11.75 17.59
CA GLU A 32 14.06 12.76 18.65
C GLU A 32 13.14 13.94 18.31
N ARG A 33 13.16 14.37 17.03
CA ARG A 33 12.32 15.48 16.56
C ARG A 33 12.13 15.45 15.06
N ALA A 34 10.92 15.75 14.61
CA ALA A 34 10.64 16.03 13.21
C ALA A 34 10.18 17.48 13.00
N ARG A 35 10.45 18.03 11.82
CA ARG A 35 9.85 19.29 11.36
C ARG A 35 9.78 19.37 9.84
N THR A 36 8.92 20.24 9.36
CA THR A 36 8.83 20.58 7.94
C THR A 36 9.41 21.96 7.65
N PHE A 37 10.03 22.10 6.48
CA PHE A 37 10.42 23.41 5.94
C PHE A 37 10.49 23.35 4.41
N LYS A 38 9.81 24.27 3.71
CA LYS A 38 9.76 24.33 2.24
C LYS A 38 9.41 22.97 1.60
N ASN A 39 8.34 22.33 2.07
CA ASN A 39 7.84 21.03 1.60
C ASN A 39 8.87 19.89 1.70
N ARG A 40 9.79 19.97 2.65
CA ARG A 40 10.73 18.89 2.98
C ARG A 40 10.62 18.53 4.45
N TRP A 41 10.76 17.24 4.72
CA TRP A 41 10.84 16.70 6.07
C TRP A 41 12.28 16.68 6.55
N TYR A 42 12.46 17.11 7.79
CA TYR A 42 13.74 17.06 8.49
C TYR A 42 13.58 16.27 9.76
N LEU A 43 14.39 15.22 9.90
CA LEU A 43 14.44 14.38 11.09
C LEU A 43 15.73 14.65 11.87
N LYS A 44 15.58 14.71 13.19
CA LYS A 44 16.63 14.54 14.18
C LYS A 44 16.40 13.17 14.81
N LEU A 45 17.37 12.29 14.67
CA LEU A 45 17.37 10.96 15.28
C LEU A 45 18.28 11.00 16.51
N GLU A 46 17.93 10.25 17.54
CA GLU A 46 18.77 10.09 18.73
C GLU A 46 20.14 9.51 18.32
N GLY A 47 21.22 10.06 18.89
CA GLY A 47 22.61 9.66 18.58
C GLY A 47 23.16 10.18 17.25
N VAL A 48 22.35 10.83 16.41
CA VAL A 48 22.81 11.48 15.17
C VAL A 48 23.03 12.97 15.44
N ASP A 49 24.14 13.28 16.14
CA ASP A 49 24.42 14.60 16.70
C ASP A 49 25.28 15.53 15.86
N ASP A 50 25.96 14.99 14.85
CA ASP A 50 26.82 15.76 13.98
C ASP A 50 26.58 15.49 12.50
N ARG A 51 27.32 16.23 11.67
CA ARG A 51 27.23 16.15 10.22
C ARG A 51 27.71 14.81 9.68
N ASN A 52 28.75 14.23 10.27
CA ASN A 52 29.33 12.98 9.79
C ASN A 52 28.35 11.83 10.02
N ALA A 53 27.79 11.72 11.22
CA ALA A 53 26.76 10.72 11.53
C ALA A 53 25.52 10.86 10.63
N ALA A 54 25.13 12.09 10.29
CA ALA A 54 24.03 12.32 9.36
C ALA A 54 24.40 11.96 7.90
N GLU A 55 25.65 12.12 7.50
CA GLU A 55 26.13 11.74 6.17
C GLU A 55 26.21 10.22 6.01
N GLU A 56 26.55 9.47 7.06
CA GLU A 56 26.56 7.99 7.06
C GLU A 56 25.18 7.37 6.78
N LEU A 57 24.10 8.09 7.10
CA LEU A 57 22.73 7.64 6.86
C LEU A 57 22.19 8.02 5.47
N ASN A 58 22.99 8.69 4.65
CA ASN A 58 22.54 9.12 3.34
C ASN A 58 22.31 7.90 2.41
N GLY A 59 21.10 7.79 1.86
CA GLY A 59 20.68 6.66 1.03
C GLY A 59 20.10 5.48 1.81
N THR A 60 20.12 5.51 3.14
CA THR A 60 19.42 4.52 3.97
C THR A 60 17.91 4.70 3.82
N VAL A 61 17.21 3.63 3.48
CA VAL A 61 15.75 3.57 3.52
C VAL A 61 15.33 3.15 4.92
N LEU A 62 14.50 3.98 5.54
CA LEU A 62 13.93 3.75 6.86
C LEU A 62 12.49 3.25 6.72
N TYR A 63 12.20 2.18 7.44
CA TYR A 63 10.91 1.52 7.54
C TYR A 63 10.34 1.80 8.94
N GLY A 64 9.02 1.82 9.05
CA GLY A 64 8.33 1.81 10.34
C GLY A 64 7.54 0.52 10.47
N GLU A 65 7.05 0.25 11.67
CA GLU A 65 6.06 -0.80 11.88
C GLU A 65 4.85 -0.55 10.96
N PRO A 66 4.25 -1.62 10.40
CA PRO A 66 2.97 -1.49 9.72
C PRO A 66 1.92 -1.00 10.73
N TRP A 67 0.98 -0.19 10.25
CA TRP A 67 -0.15 0.23 11.06
C TRP A 67 -1.09 -0.96 11.28
N GLU A 68 -1.76 -0.99 12.43
CA GLU A 68 -2.96 -1.81 12.58
C GLU A 68 -4.04 -1.16 11.71
N LEU A 69 -4.46 -1.87 10.67
CA LEU A 69 -5.46 -1.41 9.73
C LEU A 69 -6.87 -1.63 10.31
N GLU A 70 -7.79 -0.73 9.98
CA GLU A 70 -9.22 -0.99 10.17
C GLU A 70 -9.68 -2.13 9.24
N ASP A 71 -10.82 -2.77 9.55
CA ASP A 71 -11.30 -3.95 8.81
C ASP A 71 -11.51 -3.69 7.30
N ASP A 72 -11.68 -2.44 6.89
CA ASP A 72 -11.87 -2.00 5.51
C ASP A 72 -10.63 -1.32 4.89
N GLU A 73 -9.49 -1.30 5.59
CA GLU A 73 -8.24 -0.74 5.11
C GLU A 73 -7.24 -1.86 4.72
N PHE A 74 -6.58 -1.69 3.57
CA PHE A 74 -5.73 -2.73 3.00
C PHE A 74 -4.47 -2.14 2.38
N TYR A 75 -3.33 -2.78 2.61
CA TYR A 75 -2.14 -2.45 1.82
C TYR A 75 -2.28 -2.99 0.39
N PRO A 76 -1.95 -2.19 -0.65
CA PRO A 76 -2.05 -2.64 -2.03
C PRO A 76 -1.30 -3.93 -2.36
N LYS A 77 -0.14 -4.12 -1.72
CA LYS A 77 0.69 -5.33 -1.87
C LYS A 77 -0.02 -6.60 -1.39
N ASP A 78 -0.95 -6.49 -0.45
CA ASP A 78 -1.64 -7.64 0.15
C ASP A 78 -2.82 -8.08 -0.73
N LEU A 79 -3.34 -7.17 -1.57
CA LEU A 79 -4.40 -7.49 -2.53
C LEU A 79 -3.87 -8.14 -3.81
N VAL A 80 -2.60 -7.90 -4.17
CA VAL A 80 -1.99 -8.50 -5.36
C VAL A 80 -1.82 -10.00 -5.17
N GLY A 81 -2.41 -10.79 -6.07
CA GLY A 81 -2.38 -12.25 -6.03
C GLY A 81 -3.69 -12.89 -5.57
N LEU A 82 -4.60 -12.11 -4.95
CA LEU A 82 -5.92 -12.58 -4.54
C LEU A 82 -6.76 -13.04 -5.74
N GLU A 83 -7.59 -14.05 -5.52
CA GLU A 83 -8.59 -14.50 -6.48
C GLU A 83 -9.76 -13.51 -6.51
N ALA A 84 -10.11 -13.00 -7.70
CA ALA A 84 -11.28 -12.16 -7.87
C ALA A 84 -12.48 -13.03 -8.24
N ARG A 85 -13.54 -12.99 -7.41
CA ARG A 85 -14.77 -13.77 -7.58
C ARG A 85 -15.96 -12.86 -7.81
N LEU A 86 -16.92 -13.28 -8.64
CA LEU A 86 -18.18 -12.55 -8.78
C LEU A 86 -19.03 -12.77 -7.53
N LYS A 87 -19.52 -11.69 -6.91
CA LYS A 87 -20.33 -11.76 -5.69
C LYS A 87 -21.64 -12.52 -5.89
N ALA A 88 -22.24 -12.40 -7.07
CA ALA A 88 -23.55 -12.96 -7.37
C ALA A 88 -23.59 -14.51 -7.30
N ASP A 89 -22.52 -15.19 -7.74
CA ASP A 89 -22.51 -16.65 -7.91
C ASP A 89 -21.18 -17.33 -7.48
N GLY A 90 -20.21 -16.55 -7.00
CA GLY A 90 -18.88 -17.05 -6.60
C GLY A 90 -17.96 -17.42 -7.76
N ARG A 91 -18.36 -17.17 -9.01
CA ARG A 91 -17.55 -17.52 -10.19
C ARG A 91 -16.20 -16.79 -10.15
N VAL A 92 -15.12 -17.53 -10.33
CA VAL A 92 -13.77 -16.95 -10.44
C VAL A 92 -13.66 -16.15 -11.74
N LEU A 93 -13.47 -14.85 -11.60
CA LEU A 93 -13.22 -13.91 -12.70
C LEU A 93 -11.75 -13.96 -13.11
N GLY A 94 -10.85 -14.17 -12.15
CA GLY A 94 -9.42 -14.12 -12.41
C GLY A 94 -8.59 -13.88 -11.16
N LYS A 95 -7.44 -13.22 -11.32
CA LYS A 95 -6.56 -12.83 -10.21
C LYS A 95 -6.20 -11.37 -10.27
N VAL A 96 -6.11 -10.73 -9.11
CA VAL A 96 -5.54 -9.39 -8.98
C VAL A 96 -4.05 -9.47 -9.32
N VAL A 97 -3.60 -8.63 -10.25
CA VAL A 97 -2.21 -8.61 -10.71
C VAL A 97 -1.52 -7.28 -10.48
N ASP A 98 -2.29 -6.23 -10.19
CA ASP A 98 -1.77 -4.90 -9.90
C ASP A 98 -2.82 -4.03 -9.21
N MET A 99 -2.35 -2.99 -8.53
CA MET A 99 -3.16 -1.87 -8.06
C MET A 99 -2.64 -0.58 -8.68
N ILE A 100 -3.48 0.05 -9.48
CA ILE A 100 -3.11 1.28 -10.20
C ILE A 100 -3.57 2.47 -9.38
N GLU A 101 -2.60 3.28 -8.95
CA GLU A 101 -2.83 4.56 -8.32
C GLU A 101 -3.24 5.61 -9.37
N GLY A 102 -4.26 6.41 -9.07
CA GLY A 102 -4.80 7.44 -9.95
C GLY A 102 -5.68 8.42 -9.18
N ALA A 103 -6.67 9.02 -9.84
CA ALA A 103 -7.68 9.82 -9.14
C ALA A 103 -8.54 8.97 -8.17
N GLN A 104 -8.66 7.67 -8.47
CA GLN A 104 -9.17 6.62 -7.61
C GLN A 104 -8.28 5.39 -7.81
N TRP A 105 -8.15 4.55 -6.79
CA TRP A 105 -7.44 3.27 -6.91
C TRP A 105 -8.21 2.31 -7.82
N LEU A 106 -7.49 1.60 -8.69
CA LEU A 106 -8.06 0.58 -9.58
C LEU A 106 -7.39 -0.76 -9.34
N LEU A 107 -8.19 -1.81 -9.12
CA LEU A 107 -7.75 -3.20 -9.20
C LEU A 107 -7.59 -3.59 -10.66
N LYS A 108 -6.42 -4.13 -11.02
CA LYS A 108 -6.20 -4.79 -12.30
C LYS A 108 -6.36 -6.28 -12.13
N ILE A 109 -7.40 -6.84 -12.73
CA ILE A 109 -7.71 -8.27 -12.65
C ILE A 109 -7.31 -8.91 -13.98
N ARG A 110 -6.41 -9.90 -13.95
CA ARG A 110 -6.16 -10.78 -15.10
C ARG A 110 -7.27 -11.80 -15.19
N LEU A 111 -8.03 -11.75 -16.29
CA LEU A 111 -9.21 -12.58 -16.49
C LEU A 111 -8.80 -14.04 -16.69
N ALA A 112 -9.49 -14.95 -15.98
CA ALA A 112 -9.35 -16.40 -16.17
C ALA A 112 -9.90 -16.85 -17.53
N GLN A 113 -10.92 -16.15 -18.03
CA GLN A 113 -11.53 -16.36 -19.34
C GLN A 113 -11.53 -15.04 -20.12
N PRO A 114 -10.47 -14.75 -20.91
CA PRO A 114 -10.41 -13.57 -21.76
C PRO A 114 -11.57 -13.52 -22.77
N VAL A 115 -12.02 -12.30 -23.11
CA VAL A 115 -13.04 -12.07 -24.15
C VAL A 115 -12.40 -11.28 -25.29
N GLY A 116 -12.23 -11.93 -26.44
CA GLY A 116 -11.46 -11.34 -27.54
C GLY A 116 -10.01 -11.09 -27.14
N ASP A 117 -9.53 -9.86 -27.36
CA ASP A 117 -8.17 -9.43 -26.99
C ASP A 117 -8.07 -8.92 -25.54
N GLU A 118 -9.20 -8.82 -24.83
CA GLU A 118 -9.24 -8.32 -23.45
C GLU A 118 -8.83 -9.40 -22.46
N THR A 119 -7.60 -9.28 -21.94
CA THR A 119 -7.01 -10.21 -20.97
C THR A 119 -7.04 -9.70 -19.53
N THR A 120 -7.42 -8.43 -19.34
CA THR A 120 -7.51 -7.80 -18.02
C THR A 120 -8.72 -6.88 -17.91
N ALA A 121 -9.30 -6.79 -16.72
CA ALA A 121 -10.31 -5.79 -16.35
C ALA A 121 -9.75 -4.81 -15.32
N LEU A 122 -10.28 -3.58 -15.33
CA LEU A 122 -10.00 -2.55 -14.32
C LEU A 122 -11.26 -2.30 -13.51
N VAL A 123 -11.17 -2.45 -12.20
CA VAL A 123 -12.29 -2.27 -11.28
C VAL A 123 -11.92 -1.21 -10.25
N PRO A 124 -12.70 -0.12 -10.09
CA PRO A 124 -12.49 0.82 -9.00
C PRO A 124 -12.51 0.13 -7.63
N PHE A 125 -11.49 0.40 -6.82
CA PHE A 125 -11.37 -0.15 -5.47
C PHE A 125 -12.21 0.67 -4.49
N VAL A 126 -13.51 0.38 -4.48
CA VAL A 126 -14.50 0.99 -3.59
C VAL A 126 -15.40 -0.09 -3.03
N ILE A 127 -15.92 0.10 -1.81
CA ILE A 127 -16.72 -0.89 -1.09
C ILE A 127 -17.95 -1.37 -1.88
N ASP A 128 -18.54 -0.51 -2.70
CA ASP A 128 -19.69 -0.86 -3.55
C ASP A 128 -19.34 -1.90 -4.63
N LEU A 129 -18.09 -1.92 -5.10
CA LEU A 129 -17.64 -2.82 -6.16
C LEU A 129 -16.77 -3.96 -5.63
N VAL A 130 -16.12 -3.79 -4.48
CA VAL A 130 -15.23 -4.77 -3.83
C VAL A 130 -15.65 -4.91 -2.37
N PRO A 131 -16.83 -5.52 -2.10
CA PRO A 131 -17.44 -5.46 -0.77
C PRO A 131 -16.83 -6.44 0.24
N ASP A 132 -16.24 -7.54 -0.21
CA ASP A 132 -15.69 -8.57 0.67
C ASP A 132 -14.24 -8.90 0.26
N ILE A 133 -13.31 -8.85 1.22
CA ILE A 133 -11.90 -9.20 1.04
C ILE A 133 -11.51 -10.14 2.17
N ASP A 134 -10.95 -11.29 1.79
CA ASP A 134 -10.49 -12.32 2.72
C ASP A 134 -9.03 -12.63 2.41
N LEU A 135 -8.13 -12.03 3.20
CA LEU A 135 -6.69 -12.20 3.04
C LEU A 135 -6.22 -13.59 3.47
N GLU A 136 -6.92 -14.24 4.40
CA GLU A 136 -6.57 -15.57 4.91
C GLU A 136 -6.90 -16.65 3.88
N GLU A 137 -8.10 -16.62 3.32
CA GLU A 137 -8.54 -17.55 2.27
C GLU A 137 -8.07 -17.12 0.86
N GLY A 138 -7.52 -15.91 0.72
CA GLY A 138 -6.82 -15.45 -0.48
C GLY A 138 -7.74 -15.02 -1.62
N TYR A 139 -8.90 -14.40 -1.33
CA TYR A 139 -9.83 -13.93 -2.36
C TYR A 139 -10.49 -12.58 -2.01
N LEU A 140 -11.09 -11.97 -3.04
CA LEU A 140 -12.02 -10.86 -2.90
C LEU A 140 -13.24 -11.06 -3.79
N THR A 141 -14.36 -10.43 -3.45
CA THR A 141 -15.58 -10.43 -4.26
C THR A 141 -15.67 -9.14 -5.07
N ILE A 142 -16.25 -9.25 -6.27
CA ILE A 142 -16.53 -8.13 -7.17
C ILE A 142 -18.03 -8.08 -7.40
N ASP A 143 -18.64 -6.89 -7.21
CA ASP A 143 -20.06 -6.60 -7.43
C ASP A 143 -20.21 -5.53 -8.54
N PRO A 144 -19.91 -5.87 -9.79
CA PRO A 144 -19.83 -4.88 -10.86
C PRO A 144 -21.23 -4.52 -11.38
N PRO A 145 -21.49 -3.24 -11.75
CA PRO A 145 -22.61 -2.93 -12.62
C PRO A 145 -22.40 -3.64 -13.97
N GLY A 146 -23.50 -4.04 -14.61
CA GLY A 146 -23.47 -4.78 -15.87
C GLY A 146 -22.60 -4.10 -16.93
N GLY A 147 -21.75 -4.88 -17.61
CA GLY A 147 -20.85 -4.39 -18.67
C GLY A 147 -19.52 -3.80 -18.20
N LEU A 148 -19.25 -3.72 -16.89
CA LEU A 148 -17.94 -3.29 -16.37
C LEU A 148 -16.83 -4.33 -16.61
N ILE A 149 -17.17 -5.62 -16.57
CA ILE A 149 -16.23 -6.74 -16.77
C ILE A 149 -16.65 -7.51 -18.02
N PRO A 150 -15.74 -7.72 -19.00
CA PRO A 150 -16.05 -8.53 -20.17
C PRO A 150 -16.48 -9.95 -19.78
N GLY A 151 -17.63 -10.42 -20.31
CA GLY A 151 -18.12 -11.78 -20.09
C GLY A 151 -18.87 -12.02 -18.77
N VAL A 152 -19.28 -10.95 -18.10
CA VAL A 152 -20.15 -10.91 -16.91
C VAL A 152 -21.38 -10.06 -17.24
#